data_AF-A0A8C6XEI8-F1
#
_entry.id   AF-A0A8C6XEI8-F1
#
_cell.length_a   1.000
_cell.length_b   1.000
_cell.length_c   1.000
_cell.angle_alpha   90.00
_cell.angle_beta   90.00
_cell.angle_gamma   90.00
#
_symmetry.space_group_name_H-M   'P 1'
#
loop_
_entity.id
_entity.type
_entity.pdbx_description
1 polymer ?
#
loop_
_entity_poly.entity_id
_entity_poly.type
_entity_poly.pdbx_seq_one_letter_code
_entity_poly.pdbx_strand_id
1 'polypeptide(L)'
;MAISVRERFFIGVMEPQLMQTSEIGILTSTALLHRIVRQVSSDALVHEMVYFILGEQREPEKLMDINQHPLRHRLIEHCDHISDEISIMTLRMFEHLLQKPDEHILYNLVLRNLEERNYTEYKPPCQEDKDMVENGQIPVDLEEDPLFTDLSSDTILSNQEWLSASPPTSPDHPKNDGKTEVHKIVNSFLCLVPDEAKSSYHVEGTGYDTYLRDAHRQFRDYCSICLRWEWPGSPKSLEKCNLEAAFFEGHFLKVLFDRMGKILDQPYDVNLQVTSVLSKLSLFPHPHVHEYLLDPYVNLASGCRSLFSVIVRVVGDLMVRIQRIPDFTPKLLLVRKRLLGLEPEGPIVDHMTLLEGVIVLEEFCKELAAIAFVKYHSSSAP
;
A
#
# COMPACT_ATOMS: atom_id res chain seq x y z
N MET A 1 -34.23 -4.25 -15.16
CA MET A 1 -33.74 -5.65 -15.12
C MET A 1 -32.57 -5.79 -14.13
N ALA A 2 -31.51 -4.99 -14.23
CA ALA A 2 -30.36 -5.06 -13.33
C ALA A 2 -30.71 -4.80 -11.84
N ILE A 3 -31.50 -3.74 -11.55
CA ILE A 3 -32.02 -3.48 -10.20
C ILE A 3 -32.76 -4.69 -9.62
N SER A 4 -33.58 -5.36 -10.43
CA SER A 4 -34.31 -6.56 -10.00
C SER A 4 -33.37 -7.74 -9.69
N VAL A 5 -32.20 -7.82 -10.33
CA VAL A 5 -31.15 -8.79 -9.99
C VAL A 5 -30.53 -8.43 -8.63
N ARG A 6 -30.26 -7.14 -8.37
CA ARG A 6 -29.79 -6.68 -7.05
C ARG A 6 -30.76 -7.09 -5.95
N GLU A 7 -32.03 -6.75 -6.10
CA GLU A 7 -33.06 -7.03 -5.08
C GLU A 7 -33.29 -8.53 -4.88
N ARG A 8 -33.50 -9.29 -5.96
CA ARG A 8 -33.97 -10.68 -5.86
C ARG A 8 -32.84 -11.68 -5.66
N PHE A 9 -31.68 -11.44 -6.26
CA PHE A 9 -30.57 -12.38 -6.23
C PHE A 9 -29.47 -11.92 -5.27
N PHE A 10 -28.93 -10.70 -5.42
CA PHE A 10 -27.85 -10.27 -4.53
C PHE A 10 -28.32 -10.08 -3.09
N ILE A 11 -29.35 -9.28 -2.86
CA ILE A 11 -29.90 -9.06 -1.51
C ILE A 11 -30.70 -10.29 -1.06
N GLY A 12 -31.64 -10.77 -1.89
CA GLY A 12 -32.56 -11.85 -1.50
C GLY A 12 -31.92 -13.24 -1.32
N VAL A 13 -30.78 -13.53 -1.96
CA VAL A 13 -30.18 -14.88 -1.96
C VAL A 13 -28.71 -14.87 -1.52
N MET A 14 -27.88 -13.97 -2.06
CA MET A 14 -26.44 -13.96 -1.77
C MET A 14 -26.12 -13.38 -0.39
N GLU A 15 -26.75 -12.27 0.00
CA GLU A 15 -26.44 -11.59 1.27
C GLU A 15 -26.57 -12.50 2.50
N PRO A 16 -27.66 -13.28 2.69
CA PRO A 16 -27.76 -14.19 3.83
C PRO A 16 -26.64 -15.24 3.86
N GLN A 17 -26.16 -15.68 2.69
CA GLN A 17 -25.07 -16.66 2.57
C GLN A 17 -23.70 -16.03 2.82
N LEU A 18 -23.52 -14.74 2.53
CA LEU A 18 -22.31 -14.00 2.84
C LEU A 18 -22.24 -13.59 4.32
N MET A 19 -23.41 -13.44 4.96
CA MET A 19 -23.55 -13.08 6.37
C MET A 19 -23.61 -14.29 7.33
N GLN A 20 -23.34 -15.50 6.85
CA GLN A 20 -23.27 -16.68 7.72
C GLN A 20 -21.93 -16.79 8.45
N THR A 21 -21.91 -17.54 9.55
CA THR A 21 -20.74 -17.67 10.44
C THR A 21 -19.95 -18.98 10.27
N SER A 22 -20.44 -19.92 9.47
CA SER A 22 -19.73 -21.17 9.23
C SER A 22 -18.56 -20.97 8.27
N GLU A 23 -17.37 -21.49 8.57
CA GLU A 23 -16.18 -21.31 7.71
C GLU A 23 -16.39 -21.85 6.30
N ILE A 24 -16.90 -23.09 6.18
CA ILE A 24 -17.25 -23.71 4.90
C ILE A 24 -18.24 -22.86 4.11
N GLY A 25 -19.20 -22.25 4.83
CA GLY A 25 -20.21 -21.40 4.24
C GLY A 25 -19.63 -20.09 3.74
N ILE A 26 -18.85 -19.39 4.57
CA ILE A 26 -18.15 -18.16 4.22
C ILE A 26 -17.26 -18.39 3.00
N LEU A 27 -16.46 -19.46 3.00
CA LEU A 27 -15.57 -19.77 1.88
C LEU A 27 -16.37 -20.03 0.59
N THR A 28 -17.43 -20.83 0.67
CA THR A 28 -18.26 -21.17 -0.50
C THR A 28 -18.99 -19.95 -1.06
N SER A 29 -19.60 -19.13 -0.21
CA SER A 29 -20.33 -17.94 -0.65
C SER A 29 -19.40 -16.84 -1.16
N THR A 30 -18.23 -16.67 -0.54
CA THR A 30 -17.18 -15.75 -1.02
C THR A 30 -16.61 -16.21 -2.35
N ALA A 31 -16.37 -17.51 -2.54
CA ALA A 31 -15.92 -18.05 -3.83
C ALA A 31 -16.97 -17.86 -4.94
N LEU A 32 -18.26 -18.01 -4.60
CA LEU A 32 -19.35 -17.72 -5.53
C LEU A 32 -19.40 -16.22 -5.88
N LEU A 33 -19.29 -15.34 -4.89
CA LEU A 33 -19.21 -13.89 -5.09
C LEU A 33 -17.99 -13.52 -5.96
N HIS A 34 -16.82 -14.08 -5.67
CA HIS A 34 -15.61 -13.89 -6.46
C HIS A 34 -15.83 -14.27 -7.93
N ARG A 35 -16.47 -15.42 -8.17
CA ARG A 35 -16.80 -15.86 -9.53
C ARG A 35 -17.75 -14.90 -10.22
N ILE A 36 -18.77 -14.40 -9.52
CA ILE A 36 -19.70 -13.39 -10.05
C ILE A 36 -18.94 -12.11 -10.39
N VAL A 37 -18.16 -11.57 -9.45
CA VAL A 37 -17.31 -10.40 -9.67
C VAL A 37 -16.47 -10.61 -10.92
N ARG A 38 -15.74 -11.72 -11.03
CA ARG A 38 -14.91 -11.99 -12.21
C ARG A 38 -15.70 -12.05 -13.53
N GLN A 39 -16.90 -12.62 -13.54
CA GLN A 39 -17.64 -12.93 -14.77
C GLN A 39 -18.62 -11.84 -15.23
N VAL A 40 -19.13 -10.99 -14.33
CA VAL A 40 -20.08 -9.94 -14.70
C VAL A 40 -19.37 -8.87 -15.53
N SER A 41 -19.84 -8.64 -16.76
CA SER A 41 -19.26 -7.68 -17.71
C SER A 41 -20.24 -6.61 -18.19
N SER A 42 -21.53 -6.73 -17.90
CA SER A 42 -22.53 -5.73 -18.28
C SER A 42 -22.48 -4.54 -17.34
N ASP A 43 -22.28 -3.33 -17.86
CA ASP A 43 -22.16 -2.08 -17.08
C ASP A 43 -23.28 -1.93 -16.05
N ALA A 44 -24.53 -2.18 -16.45
CA ALA A 44 -25.68 -2.10 -15.56
C ALA A 44 -25.63 -3.13 -14.43
N LEU A 45 -25.14 -4.34 -14.67
CA LEU A 45 -25.00 -5.36 -13.62
C LEU A 45 -23.76 -5.14 -12.76
N VAL A 46 -22.67 -4.61 -13.33
CA VAL A 46 -21.49 -4.21 -12.56
C VAL A 46 -21.88 -3.15 -11.54
N HIS A 47 -22.59 -2.11 -11.97
CA HIS A 47 -23.05 -1.04 -11.08
C HIS A 47 -23.88 -1.55 -9.90
N GLU A 48 -24.89 -2.37 -10.20
CA GLU A 48 -25.76 -2.94 -9.17
C GLU A 48 -25.02 -3.91 -8.23
N MET A 49 -24.06 -4.67 -8.75
CA MET A 49 -23.19 -5.55 -7.95
C MET A 49 -22.26 -4.74 -7.04
N VAL A 50 -21.68 -3.65 -7.54
CA VAL A 50 -20.81 -2.75 -6.77
C VAL A 50 -21.60 -2.10 -5.63
N TYR A 51 -22.80 -1.60 -5.90
CA TYR A 51 -23.67 -1.00 -4.88
C TYR A 51 -24.13 -2.04 -3.85
N PHE A 52 -24.37 -3.27 -4.27
CA PHE A 52 -24.61 -4.37 -3.34
C PHE A 52 -23.40 -4.61 -2.42
N ILE A 53 -22.20 -4.76 -2.97
CA ILE A 53 -21.00 -5.10 -2.20
C ILE A 53 -20.57 -3.93 -1.29
N LEU A 54 -20.59 -2.69 -1.79
CA LEU A 54 -19.95 -1.53 -1.16
C LEU A 54 -20.92 -0.50 -0.56
N GLY A 55 -22.21 -0.61 -0.87
CA GLY A 55 -23.23 0.36 -0.45
C GLY A 55 -23.23 1.62 -1.32
N GLU A 56 -24.18 2.50 -1.09
CA GLU A 56 -24.37 3.73 -1.89
C GLU A 56 -23.70 4.96 -1.23
N GLN A 57 -23.26 4.82 0.02
CA GLN A 57 -22.72 5.92 0.82
C GLN A 57 -21.38 6.42 0.28
N ARG A 58 -21.26 7.74 0.19
CA ARG A 58 -20.03 8.42 -0.22
C ARG A 58 -19.36 9.22 0.90
N GLU A 59 -20.02 9.40 2.03
CA GLU A 59 -19.45 10.08 3.20
C GLU A 59 -18.21 9.34 3.75
N PRO A 60 -17.20 10.05 4.27
CA PRO A 60 -16.01 9.45 4.87
C PRO A 60 -16.34 8.44 5.98
N GLU A 61 -15.66 7.31 6.00
CA GLU A 61 -15.82 6.36 7.12
C GLU A 61 -15.28 6.96 8.41
N LYS A 62 -15.92 6.61 9.53
CA LYS A 62 -15.45 6.91 10.88
C LYS A 62 -15.26 5.61 11.63
N LEU A 63 -14.29 5.55 12.55
CA LEU A 63 -14.02 4.36 13.38
C LEU A 63 -15.26 3.84 14.14
N MET A 64 -16.13 4.75 14.58
CA MET A 64 -17.34 4.42 15.33
C MET A 64 -18.51 3.95 14.45
N ASP A 65 -18.43 4.11 13.13
CA ASP A 65 -19.55 3.90 12.20
C ASP A 65 -19.13 3.09 10.97
N ILE A 66 -18.17 2.19 11.14
CA ILE A 66 -17.69 1.30 10.07
C ILE A 66 -18.83 0.39 9.56
N ASN A 67 -19.85 0.15 10.38
CA ASN A 67 -20.93 -0.80 10.14
C ASN A 67 -22.15 -0.21 9.43
N GLN A 68 -22.05 1.01 8.87
CA GLN A 68 -23.14 1.60 8.05
C GLN A 68 -23.58 0.67 6.91
N HIS A 69 -22.63 -0.07 6.32
CA HIS A 69 -22.92 -1.13 5.35
C HIS A 69 -22.34 -2.46 5.85
N PRO A 70 -23.14 -3.28 6.57
CA PRO A 70 -22.66 -4.48 7.27
C PRO A 70 -21.98 -5.51 6.36
N LEU A 71 -22.48 -5.67 5.13
CA LEU A 71 -21.90 -6.62 4.18
C LEU A 71 -20.47 -6.23 3.79
N ARG A 72 -20.25 -4.97 3.42
CA ARG A 72 -18.90 -4.47 3.09
C ARG A 72 -17.95 -4.64 4.25
N HIS A 73 -18.35 -4.21 5.45
CA HIS A 73 -17.53 -4.35 6.64
C HIS A 73 -17.11 -5.80 6.86
N ARG A 74 -18.08 -6.73 6.83
CA ARG A 74 -17.81 -8.15 7.02
C ARG A 74 -16.89 -8.75 5.96
N LEU A 75 -17.08 -8.39 4.69
CA LEU A 75 -16.19 -8.84 3.61
C LEU A 75 -14.76 -8.31 3.81
N ILE A 76 -14.59 -7.08 4.28
CA ILE A 76 -13.26 -6.54 4.57
C ILE A 76 -12.65 -7.25 5.78
N GLU A 77 -13.42 -7.52 6.85
CA GLU A 77 -12.94 -8.29 8.01
C GLU A 77 -12.48 -9.70 7.61
N HIS A 78 -13.15 -10.35 6.65
CA HIS A 78 -12.74 -11.64 6.14
C HIS A 78 -11.34 -11.62 5.48
N CYS A 79 -10.78 -10.45 5.13
CA CYS A 79 -9.39 -10.34 4.64
C CYS A 79 -8.34 -10.55 5.74
N ASP A 80 -8.70 -10.43 7.02
CA ASP A 80 -7.87 -10.76 8.19
C ASP A 80 -8.49 -11.93 8.99
N HIS A 81 -9.16 -12.85 8.30
CA HIS A 81 -9.73 -14.03 8.92
C HIS A 81 -8.64 -15.02 9.36
N ILE A 82 -8.92 -15.77 10.44
CA ILE A 82 -7.97 -16.76 11.00
C ILE A 82 -7.68 -17.92 10.04
N SER A 83 -8.66 -18.28 9.19
CA SER A 83 -8.47 -19.20 8.07
C SER A 83 -7.86 -18.46 6.88
N ASP A 84 -6.64 -18.88 6.51
CA ASP A 84 -5.92 -18.32 5.36
C ASP A 84 -6.69 -18.48 4.05
N GLU A 85 -7.45 -19.57 3.87
CA GLU A 85 -8.25 -19.81 2.67
C GLU A 85 -9.34 -18.74 2.50
N ILE A 86 -10.01 -18.36 3.59
CA ILE A 86 -11.03 -17.31 3.59
C ILE A 86 -10.38 -15.95 3.29
N SER A 87 -9.25 -15.65 3.94
CA SER A 87 -8.49 -14.41 3.72
C SER A 87 -8.04 -14.29 2.27
N ILE A 88 -7.42 -15.33 1.71
CA ILE A 88 -6.96 -15.40 0.33
C ILE A 88 -8.12 -15.26 -0.66
N MET A 89 -9.21 -16.01 -0.45
CA MET A 89 -10.38 -15.95 -1.34
C MET A 89 -11.00 -14.56 -1.35
N THR A 90 -11.08 -13.91 -0.19
CA THR A 90 -11.69 -12.58 -0.07
C THR A 90 -10.79 -11.49 -0.65
N LEU A 91 -9.48 -11.55 -0.40
CA LEU A 91 -8.51 -10.65 -1.03
C LEU A 91 -8.53 -10.78 -2.55
N ARG A 92 -8.59 -12.00 -3.11
CA ARG A 92 -8.76 -12.24 -4.55
C ARG A 92 -10.07 -11.66 -5.09
N MET A 93 -11.15 -11.73 -4.32
CA MET A 93 -12.42 -11.11 -4.70
C MET A 93 -12.25 -9.59 -4.84
N PHE A 94 -11.66 -8.91 -3.85
CA PHE A 94 -11.38 -7.48 -3.92
C PHE A 94 -10.39 -7.12 -5.03
N GLU A 95 -9.35 -7.92 -5.26
CA GLU A 95 -8.42 -7.72 -6.38
C GLU A 95 -9.16 -7.69 -7.73
N HIS A 96 -10.11 -8.61 -7.94
CA HIS A 96 -10.92 -8.64 -9.16
C HIS A 96 -11.98 -7.53 -9.19
N LEU A 97 -12.49 -7.11 -8.03
CA LEU A 97 -13.40 -5.98 -7.92
C LEU A 97 -12.71 -4.69 -8.37
N LEU A 98 -11.47 -4.45 -7.93
CA LEU A 98 -10.66 -3.29 -8.32
C LEU A 98 -10.37 -3.21 -9.83
N GLN A 99 -10.62 -4.27 -10.60
CA GLN A 99 -10.47 -4.28 -12.06
C GLN A 99 -11.77 -3.93 -12.80
N LYS A 100 -12.88 -3.70 -12.09
CA LYS A 100 -14.15 -3.33 -12.70
C LYS A 100 -14.19 -1.85 -13.05
N PRO A 101 -14.82 -1.49 -14.19
CA PRO A 101 -14.91 -0.11 -14.66
C PRO A 101 -16.01 0.68 -13.93
N ASP A 102 -15.99 0.67 -12.60
CA ASP A 102 -16.88 1.48 -11.76
C ASP A 102 -16.05 2.29 -10.74
N GLU A 103 -16.08 3.62 -10.89
CA GLU A 103 -15.35 4.58 -10.06
C GLU A 103 -15.68 4.44 -8.58
N HIS A 104 -16.93 4.07 -8.28
CA HIS A 104 -17.44 3.94 -6.92
C HIS A 104 -16.65 2.91 -6.10
N ILE A 105 -16.00 1.95 -6.77
CA ILE A 105 -15.17 0.94 -6.12
C ILE A 105 -13.98 1.57 -5.42
N LEU A 106 -13.16 2.33 -6.17
CA LEU A 106 -11.99 3.00 -5.61
C LEU A 106 -12.44 4.09 -4.63
N TYR A 107 -13.53 4.79 -4.95
CA TYR A 107 -14.06 5.83 -4.08
C TYR A 107 -14.44 5.32 -2.70
N ASN A 108 -15.26 4.26 -2.65
CA ASN A 108 -15.78 3.71 -1.41
C ASN A 108 -14.73 2.92 -0.61
N LEU A 109 -13.79 2.24 -1.28
CA LEU A 109 -12.73 1.50 -0.60
C LEU A 109 -11.57 2.39 -0.11
N VAL A 110 -11.33 3.53 -0.76
CA VAL A 110 -10.13 4.34 -0.55
C VAL A 110 -10.41 5.85 -0.50
N LEU A 111 -10.92 6.44 -1.59
CA LEU A 111 -10.82 7.90 -1.77
C LEU A 111 -11.60 8.73 -0.77
N ARG A 112 -12.78 8.27 -0.36
CA ARG A 112 -13.65 9.01 0.57
C ARG A 112 -12.99 9.31 1.92
N ASN A 113 -11.93 8.59 2.28
CA ASN A 113 -11.16 8.81 3.50
C ASN A 113 -9.86 9.58 3.26
N LEU A 114 -9.40 9.71 2.01
CA LEU A 114 -8.13 10.37 1.65
C LEU A 114 -8.29 11.78 1.05
N GLU A 115 -9.49 12.14 0.58
CA GLU A 115 -9.75 13.39 -0.15
C GLU A 115 -9.39 14.66 0.64
N GLU A 116 -9.64 14.66 1.95
CA GLU A 116 -9.35 15.80 2.84
C GLU A 116 -7.91 15.81 3.37
N ARG A 117 -7.10 14.79 3.05
CA ARG A 117 -5.66 14.73 3.38
C ARG A 117 -5.34 14.92 4.87
N ASN A 118 -6.25 14.59 5.79
CA ASN A 118 -6.03 14.71 7.25
C ASN A 118 -4.86 13.86 7.78
N TYR A 119 -4.28 12.98 6.97
CA TYR A 119 -3.06 12.26 7.28
C TYR A 119 -1.79 13.12 7.22
N THR A 120 -1.86 14.34 6.69
CA THR A 120 -0.71 15.24 6.55
C THR A 120 -0.67 16.24 7.70
N GLU A 121 0.49 16.43 8.32
CA GLU A 121 0.69 17.51 9.28
C GLU A 121 0.74 18.85 8.55
N TYR A 122 -0.25 19.69 8.81
CA TYR A 122 -0.30 21.06 8.30
C TYR A 122 0.07 22.05 9.39
N LYS A 123 1.28 22.60 9.31
CA LYS A 123 1.66 23.80 10.07
C LYS A 123 1.39 25.00 9.17
N PRO A 124 0.32 25.81 9.43
CA PRO A 124 0.12 27.03 8.66
C PRO A 124 1.34 27.93 8.84
N PRO A 125 1.84 28.60 7.79
CA PRO A 125 2.96 29.51 7.92
C PRO A 125 2.62 30.61 8.93
N CYS A 126 3.38 30.67 10.02
CA CYS A 126 3.28 31.75 10.99
C CYS A 126 3.69 33.07 10.32
N GLN A 127 3.15 34.20 10.79
CA GLN A 127 3.46 35.52 10.20
C GLN A 127 4.97 35.84 10.15
N GLU A 128 5.77 35.26 11.04
CA GLU A 128 7.23 35.42 11.08
C GLU A 128 7.94 34.82 9.84
N ASP A 129 7.40 33.76 9.22
CA ASP A 129 7.97 33.17 7.99
C ASP A 129 7.78 34.07 6.77
N LYS A 130 6.70 34.88 6.75
CA LYS A 130 6.49 35.87 5.68
C LYS A 130 7.46 37.04 5.80
N ASP A 131 7.72 37.50 7.03
CA ASP A 131 8.66 38.60 7.28
C ASP A 131 10.14 38.17 7.07
N MET A 132 10.48 36.90 7.31
CA MET A 132 11.83 36.37 7.06
C MET A 132 12.15 36.22 5.56
N VAL A 133 11.17 35.84 4.75
CA VAL A 133 11.31 35.75 3.28
C VAL A 133 11.37 37.14 2.64
N GLU A 134 10.70 38.15 3.22
CA GLU A 134 10.76 39.54 2.74
C GLU A 134 12.09 40.24 3.13
N ASN A 135 12.72 39.87 4.26
CA ASN A 135 13.99 40.42 4.73
C ASN A 135 15.25 39.59 4.43
N GLY A 136 15.13 38.45 3.72
CA GLY A 136 16.28 37.68 3.23
C GLY A 136 17.15 37.02 4.30
N GLN A 137 16.61 36.71 5.48
CA GLN A 137 17.34 36.01 6.54
C GLN A 137 16.93 34.54 6.58
N ILE A 138 17.89 33.66 6.32
CA ILE A 138 17.73 32.19 6.39
C ILE A 138 17.75 31.77 7.87
N PRO A 139 16.76 31.03 8.39
CA PRO A 139 16.85 30.45 9.73
C PRO A 139 17.88 29.32 9.72
N VAL A 140 18.86 29.41 10.62
CA VAL A 140 19.69 28.27 11.03
C VAL A 140 18.86 27.50 12.04
N ASP A 141 18.25 26.39 11.61
CA ASP A 141 17.45 25.55 12.48
C ASP A 141 18.39 24.68 13.34
N LEU A 142 18.46 25.01 14.62
CA LEU A 142 19.15 24.29 15.68
C LEU A 142 18.08 23.83 16.67
N GLU A 143 17.35 22.77 16.33
CA GLU A 143 16.58 22.00 17.31
C GLU A 143 17.02 20.54 17.29
N GLU A 144 17.79 20.16 18.30
CA GLU A 144 18.08 18.77 18.64
C GLU A 144 16.79 18.13 19.20
N ASP A 145 16.39 17.01 18.60
CA ASP A 145 15.22 16.21 18.93
C ASP A 145 15.30 15.64 20.38
N PRO A 146 14.33 15.88 21.28
CA PRO A 146 14.36 15.38 22.66
C PRO A 146 13.97 13.89 22.83
N LEU A 147 13.89 13.09 21.75
CA LEU A 147 13.45 11.69 21.81
C LEU A 147 14.51 10.65 22.20
N PHE A 148 15.76 11.04 22.47
CA PHE A 148 16.84 10.13 22.85
C PHE A 148 17.64 10.60 24.07
N THR A 149 17.01 10.65 25.25
CA THR A 149 17.70 11.00 26.50
C THR A 149 17.58 9.94 27.59
N ASP A 150 17.58 8.64 27.25
CA ASP A 150 17.81 7.59 28.27
C ASP A 150 18.09 6.19 27.68
N LEU A 151 19.24 6.01 27.02
CA LEU A 151 19.91 4.70 26.98
C LEU A 151 21.42 4.93 27.03
N SER A 152 22.03 4.36 28.07
CA SER A 152 23.44 4.45 28.44
C SER A 152 24.40 4.37 27.25
N SER A 153 25.21 5.42 27.14
CA SER A 153 26.37 5.57 26.25
C SER A 153 27.33 4.40 26.41
N ASP A 154 27.54 3.64 25.33
CA ASP A 154 28.82 2.99 24.96
C ASP A 154 28.68 1.92 23.85
N THR A 155 27.53 1.80 23.17
CA THR A 155 27.41 0.81 22.04
C THR A 155 26.85 1.38 20.73
N ILE A 156 26.51 2.67 20.64
CA ILE A 156 25.89 3.29 19.43
C ILE A 156 26.87 4.20 18.68
N LEU A 157 28.10 3.75 18.42
CA LEU A 157 29.06 4.54 17.63
C LEU A 157 29.38 3.95 16.25
N SER A 158 28.70 2.88 15.81
CA SER A 158 29.00 2.25 14.51
C SER A 158 27.83 2.13 13.51
N ASN A 159 26.59 2.48 13.88
CA ASN A 159 25.41 2.16 13.04
C ASN A 159 24.59 3.37 12.55
N GLN A 160 25.04 4.62 12.72
CA GLN A 160 24.29 5.81 12.29
C GLN A 160 24.70 6.41 10.94
N GLU A 161 25.69 5.84 10.23
CA GLU A 161 26.14 6.36 8.93
C GLU A 161 25.13 6.14 7.79
N TRP A 162 24.15 5.24 7.95
CA TRP A 162 23.21 4.90 6.86
C TRP A 162 22.06 5.88 6.68
N LEU A 163 21.78 6.75 7.67
CA LEU A 163 20.65 7.69 7.62
C LEU A 163 21.06 9.14 7.31
N SER A 164 22.37 9.44 7.21
CA SER A 164 22.86 10.83 7.21
C SER A 164 23.71 11.24 5.99
N ALA A 165 23.92 10.38 5.00
CA ALA A 165 24.71 10.73 3.82
C ALA A 165 23.89 11.51 2.77
N SER A 166 23.62 12.79 3.03
CA SER A 166 23.40 13.77 1.95
C SER A 166 24.77 14.29 1.48
N PRO A 167 25.06 14.38 0.17
CA PRO A 167 26.31 15.00 -0.28
C PRO A 167 26.26 16.53 -0.03
N PRO A 168 27.39 17.17 0.26
CA PRO A 168 27.43 18.62 0.53
C PRO A 168 27.00 19.39 -0.73
N THR A 169 25.98 20.24 -0.58
CA THR A 169 25.48 21.14 -1.61
C THR A 169 26.57 22.15 -1.97
N SER A 170 27.09 22.05 -3.20
CA SER A 170 27.92 23.08 -3.81
C SER A 170 26.99 24.18 -4.37
N PRO A 171 27.30 25.47 -4.18
CA PRO A 171 26.43 26.55 -4.62
C PRO A 171 26.72 26.86 -6.09
N ASP A 172 26.06 26.16 -7.00
CA ASP A 172 25.75 26.64 -8.37
C ASP A 172 25.17 25.48 -9.20
N HIS A 173 23.85 25.31 -9.21
CA HIS A 173 23.17 24.70 -10.37
C HIS A 173 21.71 25.20 -10.51
N PRO A 174 21.29 25.61 -11.73
CA PRO A 174 19.96 26.15 -12.00
C PRO A 174 18.94 25.05 -12.35
N LYS A 175 17.68 25.26 -11.92
CA LYS A 175 16.44 24.52 -12.26
C LYS A 175 16.38 23.05 -11.78
N ASN A 176 15.53 22.82 -10.78
CA ASN A 176 15.15 21.51 -10.25
C ASN A 176 14.57 20.62 -11.36
N ASP A 177 15.38 19.69 -11.88
CA ASP A 177 14.99 18.74 -12.93
C ASP A 177 14.21 17.60 -12.27
N GLY A 178 12.92 17.46 -12.59
CA GLY A 178 12.01 16.46 -12.00
C GLY A 178 12.49 15.01 -12.13
N LYS A 179 13.42 14.74 -13.06
CA LYS A 179 14.16 13.46 -13.16
C LYS A 179 14.87 13.07 -11.86
N THR A 180 15.29 14.04 -11.07
CA THR A 180 15.92 13.78 -9.76
C THR A 180 14.92 13.38 -8.69
N GLU A 181 13.68 13.86 -8.75
CA GLU A 181 12.63 13.54 -7.76
C GLU A 181 12.13 12.11 -7.92
N VAL A 182 11.84 11.67 -9.16
CA VAL A 182 11.45 10.29 -9.41
C VAL A 182 12.53 9.30 -9.01
N HIS A 183 13.81 9.62 -9.25
CA HIS A 183 14.92 8.77 -8.81
C HIS A 183 14.98 8.66 -7.28
N LYS A 184 14.72 9.75 -6.54
CA LYS A 184 14.66 9.72 -5.08
C LYS A 184 13.55 8.78 -4.58
N ILE A 185 12.34 8.88 -5.14
CA ILE A 185 11.21 8.01 -4.80
C ILE A 185 11.51 6.55 -5.15
N VAL A 186 12.02 6.28 -6.34
CA VAL A 186 12.37 4.91 -6.76
C VAL A 186 13.43 4.31 -5.82
N ASN A 187 14.47 5.09 -5.51
CA ASN A 187 15.54 4.63 -4.63
C ASN A 187 15.07 4.43 -3.18
N SER A 188 14.09 5.21 -2.70
CA SER A 188 13.57 5.02 -1.34
C SER A 188 12.93 3.64 -1.15
N PHE A 189 12.32 3.07 -2.20
CA PHE A 189 11.79 1.71 -2.18
C PHE A 189 12.88 0.66 -2.46
N LEU A 190 13.71 0.85 -3.49
CA LEU A 190 14.75 -0.14 -3.87
C LEU A 190 15.83 -0.34 -2.80
N CYS A 191 16.12 0.70 -2.03
CA CYS A 191 17.10 0.66 -0.93
C CYS A 191 16.45 0.38 0.43
N LEU A 192 15.14 0.15 0.49
CA LEU A 192 14.42 0.03 1.77
C LEU A 192 14.79 -1.25 2.51
N VAL A 193 14.87 -2.38 1.81
CA VAL A 193 15.30 -3.66 2.39
C VAL A 193 16.83 -3.63 2.57
N PRO A 194 17.39 -4.09 3.71
CA PRO A 194 18.83 -4.09 3.95
C PRO A 194 19.55 -5.12 3.06
N ASP A 195 20.84 -4.90 2.78
CA ASP A 195 21.59 -5.70 1.81
C ASP A 195 21.70 -7.19 2.21
N GLU A 196 21.77 -7.49 3.51
CA GLU A 196 21.80 -8.87 4.03
C GLU A 196 20.49 -9.62 3.74
N ALA A 197 19.40 -8.89 3.53
CA ALA A 197 18.06 -9.39 3.19
C ALA A 197 17.71 -9.28 1.71
N LYS A 198 18.61 -8.75 0.87
CA LYS A 198 18.45 -8.78 -0.58
C LYS A 198 19.03 -10.07 -1.14
N SER A 199 18.15 -10.92 -1.68
CA SER A 199 18.58 -12.19 -2.26
C SER A 199 18.45 -12.24 -3.78
N SER A 200 17.93 -11.20 -4.45
CA SER A 200 17.45 -11.35 -5.84
C SER A 200 18.60 -11.31 -6.83
N TYR A 201 19.61 -10.48 -6.56
CA TYR A 201 20.84 -10.39 -7.35
C TYR A 201 21.61 -11.71 -7.53
N HIS A 202 21.33 -12.70 -6.68
CA HIS A 202 21.99 -14.02 -6.73
C HIS A 202 21.24 -15.05 -7.58
N VAL A 203 20.11 -14.66 -8.20
CA VAL A 203 19.28 -15.55 -9.04
C VAL A 203 18.96 -14.87 -10.37
N GLU A 204 19.32 -15.52 -11.47
CA GLU A 204 19.02 -15.05 -12.82
C GLU A 204 17.50 -14.93 -13.06
N GLY A 205 17.08 -13.90 -13.80
CA GLY A 205 15.67 -13.70 -14.16
C GLY A 205 14.82 -12.92 -13.15
N THR A 206 15.36 -12.55 -11.98
CA THR A 206 14.67 -11.72 -10.96
C THR A 206 14.93 -10.21 -11.10
N GLY A 207 15.42 -9.81 -12.29
CA GLY A 207 15.82 -8.44 -12.59
C GLY A 207 14.67 -7.44 -12.55
N TYR A 208 15.02 -6.19 -12.21
CA TYR A 208 14.08 -5.07 -12.08
C TYR A 208 13.33 -4.73 -13.39
N ASP A 209 13.91 -5.02 -14.55
CA ASP A 209 13.30 -4.72 -15.86
C ASP A 209 11.95 -5.40 -16.09
N THR A 210 11.73 -6.58 -15.52
CA THR A 210 10.44 -7.27 -15.63
C THR A 210 9.34 -6.49 -14.91
N TYR A 211 9.63 -5.98 -13.71
CA TYR A 211 8.72 -5.13 -12.95
C TYR A 211 8.37 -3.85 -13.70
N LEU A 212 9.34 -3.20 -14.37
CA LEU A 212 9.08 -2.01 -15.18
C LEU A 212 8.15 -2.30 -16.36
N ARG A 213 8.38 -3.40 -17.09
CA ARG A 213 7.51 -3.80 -18.21
C ARG A 213 6.09 -4.11 -17.75
N ASP A 214 5.96 -4.85 -16.65
CA ASP A 214 4.66 -5.22 -16.11
C ASP A 214 3.92 -4.01 -15.53
N ALA A 215 4.62 -3.12 -14.81
CA ALA A 215 4.05 -1.87 -14.33
C ALA A 215 3.56 -0.98 -15.48
N HIS A 216 4.34 -0.85 -16.57
CA HIS A 216 3.90 -0.13 -17.77
C HIS A 216 2.63 -0.71 -18.38
N ARG A 217 2.57 -2.04 -18.53
CA ARG A 217 1.39 -2.72 -19.09
C ARG A 217 0.17 -2.49 -18.21
N GLN A 218 0.29 -2.79 -16.92
CA GLN A 218 -0.82 -2.70 -15.97
C GLN A 218 -1.30 -1.27 -15.79
N PHE A 219 -0.39 -0.30 -15.67
CA PHE A 219 -0.75 1.10 -15.49
C PHE A 219 -1.56 1.63 -16.69
N ARG A 220 -1.15 1.30 -17.92
CA ARG A 220 -1.91 1.65 -19.13
C ARG A 220 -3.32 1.04 -19.12
N ASP A 221 -3.45 -0.21 -18.69
CA ASP A 221 -4.74 -0.88 -18.60
C ASP A 221 -5.64 -0.16 -17.57
N TYR A 222 -5.09 0.24 -16.41
CA TYR A 222 -5.80 1.05 -15.41
C TYR A 222 -6.19 2.45 -15.91
N CYS A 223 -5.30 3.15 -16.62
CA CYS A 223 -5.64 4.41 -17.28
C CYS A 223 -6.82 4.25 -18.25
N SER A 224 -6.88 3.11 -18.97
CA SER A 224 -7.97 2.83 -19.90
C SER A 224 -9.30 2.60 -19.18
N ILE A 225 -9.28 1.89 -18.04
CA ILE A 225 -10.45 1.71 -17.15
C ILE A 225 -10.93 3.07 -16.62
N CYS A 226 -10.00 3.93 -16.23
CA CYS A 226 -10.28 5.22 -15.60
C CYS A 226 -10.58 6.36 -16.59
N LEU A 227 -10.54 6.11 -17.90
CA LEU A 227 -10.53 7.18 -18.92
C LEU A 227 -11.73 8.14 -18.82
N ARG A 228 -12.88 7.63 -18.36
CA ARG A 228 -14.13 8.41 -18.21
C ARG A 228 -14.33 8.99 -16.81
N TRP A 229 -13.40 8.75 -15.90
CA TRP A 229 -13.49 9.22 -14.52
C TRP A 229 -12.89 10.62 -14.44
N GLU A 230 -13.62 11.56 -13.85
CA GLU A 230 -13.23 12.97 -13.77
C GLU A 230 -12.24 13.20 -12.62
N TRP A 231 -11.03 12.64 -12.76
CA TRP A 231 -10.01 12.75 -11.72
C TRP A 231 -9.41 14.15 -11.62
N PRO A 232 -9.10 14.62 -10.40
CA PRO A 232 -8.35 15.86 -10.22
C PRO A 232 -6.91 15.69 -10.75
N GLY A 233 -6.36 16.77 -11.34
CA GLY A 233 -4.99 16.77 -11.86
C GLY A 233 -3.90 16.84 -10.78
N SER A 234 -4.25 17.24 -9.56
CA SER A 234 -3.33 17.35 -8.42
C SER A 234 -4.05 17.05 -7.10
N PRO A 235 -3.33 16.74 -6.01
CA PRO A 235 -3.94 16.63 -4.69
C PRO A 235 -4.66 17.92 -4.30
N LYS A 236 -5.70 17.80 -3.47
CA LYS A 236 -6.41 18.94 -2.90
C LYS A 236 -5.41 19.78 -2.08
N SER A 237 -5.40 21.10 -2.27
CA SER A 237 -4.55 21.98 -1.45
C SER A 237 -4.96 21.89 0.02
N LEU A 238 -3.99 21.77 0.93
CA LEU A 238 -4.24 21.65 2.37
C LEU A 238 -5.03 22.83 2.94
N GLU A 239 -4.88 24.03 2.37
CA GLU A 239 -5.65 25.22 2.73
C GLU A 239 -7.17 25.08 2.47
N LYS A 240 -7.55 24.20 1.55
CA LYS A 240 -8.94 23.92 1.19
C LYS A 240 -9.48 22.66 1.88
N CYS A 241 -8.63 21.96 2.63
CA CYS A 241 -9.00 20.74 3.32
C CYS A 241 -9.71 21.04 4.64
N ASN A 242 -10.68 20.20 5.00
CA ASN A 242 -11.27 20.20 6.31
C ASN A 242 -10.41 19.37 7.28
N LEU A 243 -9.40 20.02 7.86
CA LEU A 243 -8.41 19.40 8.74
C LEU A 243 -8.86 19.28 10.21
N GLU A 244 -10.12 19.58 10.54
CA GLU A 244 -10.62 19.55 11.91
C GLU A 244 -10.90 18.14 12.42
N ALA A 245 -11.15 17.19 11.51
CA ALA A 245 -11.47 15.81 11.85
C ALA A 245 -10.22 14.97 12.07
N ALA A 246 -10.29 14.06 13.04
CA ALA A 246 -9.29 13.01 13.21
C ALA A 246 -9.24 12.11 11.96
N PHE A 247 -8.04 11.83 11.47
CA PHE A 247 -7.85 11.00 10.30
C PHE A 247 -8.16 9.53 10.59
N PHE A 248 -8.79 8.87 9.62
CA PHE A 248 -8.94 7.43 9.55
C PHE A 248 -8.75 7.02 8.10
N GLU A 249 -7.84 6.09 7.82
CA GLU A 249 -7.50 5.67 6.44
C GLU A 249 -8.63 4.91 5.72
N GLY A 250 -9.73 4.61 6.41
CA GLY A 250 -10.79 3.76 5.92
C GLY A 250 -10.55 2.29 6.27
N HIS A 251 -11.63 1.52 6.40
CA HIS A 251 -11.53 0.17 6.96
C HIS A 251 -10.74 -0.80 6.06
N PHE A 252 -10.85 -0.64 4.74
CA PHE A 252 -10.12 -1.48 3.77
C PHE A 252 -8.61 -1.27 3.85
N LEU A 253 -8.14 -0.01 3.77
CA LEU A 253 -6.72 0.29 3.91
C LEU A 253 -6.18 -0.07 5.28
N LYS A 254 -6.98 0.14 6.35
CA LYS A 254 -6.59 -0.28 7.71
C LYS A 254 -6.25 -1.77 7.74
N VAL A 255 -7.14 -2.63 7.22
CA VAL A 255 -6.92 -4.09 7.20
C VAL A 255 -5.72 -4.45 6.33
N LEU A 256 -5.58 -3.88 5.13
CA LEU A 256 -4.43 -4.15 4.27
C LEU A 256 -3.10 -3.73 4.91
N PHE A 257 -3.06 -2.58 5.57
CA PHE A 257 -1.87 -2.10 6.27
C PHE A 257 -1.55 -2.92 7.52
N ASP A 258 -2.56 -3.40 8.24
CA ASP A 258 -2.36 -4.32 9.35
C ASP A 258 -1.79 -5.66 8.87
N ARG A 259 -2.30 -6.19 7.75
CA ARG A 259 -1.74 -7.41 7.12
C ARG A 259 -0.33 -7.18 6.57
N MET A 260 -0.07 -6.02 5.97
CA MET A 260 1.27 -5.67 5.48
C MET A 260 2.27 -5.54 6.65
N GLY A 261 1.83 -4.99 7.79
CA GLY A 261 2.61 -4.94 9.02
C GLY A 261 2.99 -6.30 9.59
N LYS A 262 2.25 -7.36 9.24
CA LYS A 262 2.48 -8.75 9.65
C LYS A 262 3.17 -9.59 8.57
N ILE A 263 3.73 -8.99 7.51
CA ILE A 263 4.30 -9.73 6.36
C ILE A 263 5.38 -10.76 6.76
N LEU A 264 6.10 -10.53 7.86
CA LEU A 264 7.14 -11.45 8.38
C LEU A 264 6.58 -12.60 9.25
N ASP A 265 5.30 -12.53 9.61
CA ASP A 265 4.65 -13.38 10.61
C ASP A 265 3.39 -14.07 10.07
N GLN A 266 3.16 -14.05 8.75
CA GLN A 266 2.00 -14.65 8.11
C GLN A 266 2.39 -15.50 6.90
N PRO A 267 1.53 -16.45 6.46
CA PRO A 267 1.88 -17.39 5.40
C PRO A 267 2.21 -16.71 4.07
N TYR A 268 3.14 -17.31 3.32
CA TYR A 268 3.59 -16.84 2.01
C TYR A 268 2.45 -16.51 1.05
N ASP A 269 1.46 -17.42 0.91
CA ASP A 269 0.34 -17.22 -0.01
C ASP A 269 -0.54 -16.03 0.36
N VAL A 270 -0.70 -15.75 1.66
CA VAL A 270 -1.44 -14.57 2.11
C VAL A 270 -0.65 -13.30 1.79
N ASN A 271 0.66 -13.31 2.03
CA ASN A 271 1.55 -12.20 1.65
C ASN A 271 1.41 -11.86 0.16
N LEU A 272 1.44 -12.87 -0.71
CA LEU A 272 1.27 -12.66 -2.16
C LEU A 272 -0.07 -11.99 -2.50
N GLN A 273 -1.16 -12.35 -1.82
CA GLN A 273 -2.46 -11.71 -2.10
C GLN A 273 -2.53 -10.28 -1.56
N VAL A 274 -2.01 -10.03 -0.35
CA VAL A 274 -2.00 -8.70 0.26
C VAL A 274 -1.19 -7.72 -0.60
N THR A 275 0.02 -8.12 -1.02
CA THR A 275 0.85 -7.28 -1.89
C THR A 275 0.22 -7.10 -3.27
N SER A 276 -0.40 -8.13 -3.84
CA SER A 276 -1.14 -7.98 -5.12
C SER A 276 -2.23 -6.91 -5.02
N VAL A 277 -3.09 -6.94 -3.98
CA VAL A 277 -4.15 -5.94 -3.79
C VAL A 277 -3.57 -4.54 -3.62
N LEU A 278 -2.51 -4.36 -2.82
CA LEU A 278 -1.84 -3.08 -2.65
C LEU A 278 -1.18 -2.56 -3.94
N SER A 279 -0.60 -3.45 -4.76
CA SER A 279 -0.07 -3.12 -6.09
C SER A 279 -1.19 -2.64 -7.03
N LYS A 280 -2.35 -3.32 -7.04
CA LYS A 280 -3.53 -2.89 -7.82
C LYS A 280 -4.04 -1.52 -7.39
N LEU A 281 -4.12 -1.24 -6.09
CA LEU A 281 -4.48 0.08 -5.58
C LEU A 281 -3.50 1.15 -6.04
N SER A 282 -2.20 0.84 -5.97
CA SER A 282 -1.13 1.78 -6.35
C SER A 282 -1.14 2.15 -7.84
N LEU A 283 -1.68 1.28 -8.69
CA LEU A 283 -1.81 1.49 -10.14
C LEU A 283 -2.90 2.49 -10.54
N PHE A 284 -3.84 2.84 -9.67
CA PHE A 284 -4.87 3.82 -10.04
C PHE A 284 -4.25 5.22 -10.28
N PRO A 285 -4.59 5.90 -11.39
CA PRO A 285 -4.06 7.21 -11.75
C PRO A 285 -4.77 8.34 -11.00
N HIS A 286 -4.75 8.30 -9.66
CA HIS A 286 -5.38 9.31 -8.81
C HIS A 286 -4.35 9.96 -7.88
N PRO A 287 -4.32 11.30 -7.74
CA PRO A 287 -3.27 12.00 -7.00
C PRO A 287 -3.27 11.66 -5.50
N HIS A 288 -4.42 11.57 -4.84
CA HIS A 288 -4.47 11.20 -3.41
C HIS A 288 -4.03 9.76 -3.14
N VAL A 289 -4.24 8.86 -4.10
CA VAL A 289 -3.76 7.46 -4.00
C VAL A 289 -2.26 7.41 -4.20
N HIS A 290 -1.75 8.18 -5.16
CA HIS A 290 -0.31 8.30 -5.39
C HIS A 290 0.41 8.86 -4.17
N GLU A 291 -0.07 9.98 -3.61
CA GLU A 291 0.49 10.58 -2.41
C GLU A 291 0.48 9.59 -1.24
N TYR A 292 -0.67 8.97 -0.94
CA TYR A 292 -0.80 8.14 0.26
C TYR A 292 -0.09 6.76 0.18
N LEU A 293 0.05 6.19 -1.02
CA LEU A 293 0.63 4.85 -1.20
C LEU A 293 2.07 4.85 -1.73
N LEU A 294 2.47 5.88 -2.48
CA LEU A 294 3.73 5.86 -3.25
C LEU A 294 4.67 7.03 -2.93
N ASP A 295 4.22 8.09 -2.25
CA ASP A 295 5.10 9.19 -1.86
C ASP A 295 5.75 8.89 -0.48
N PRO A 296 7.08 8.64 -0.44
CA PRO A 296 7.79 8.37 0.81
C PRO A 296 8.02 9.65 1.65
N TYR A 297 7.75 10.83 1.10
CA TYR A 297 8.05 12.13 1.70
C TYR A 297 6.80 12.85 2.24
N VAL A 298 5.66 12.17 2.32
CA VAL A 298 4.46 12.71 2.97
C VAL A 298 4.79 13.06 4.42
N ASN A 299 4.58 14.33 4.79
CA ASN A 299 4.72 14.78 6.16
C ASN A 299 3.54 14.27 7.00
N LEU A 300 3.64 13.06 7.53
CA LEU A 300 2.54 12.40 8.23
C LEU A 300 2.22 13.09 9.56
N ALA A 301 0.94 13.35 9.81
CA ALA A 301 0.44 13.77 11.10
C ALA A 301 0.69 12.69 12.17
N SER A 302 0.78 13.12 13.44
CA SER A 302 1.03 12.22 14.56
C SER A 302 -0.02 11.09 14.62
N GLY A 303 0.46 9.86 14.81
CA GLY A 303 -0.38 8.66 14.84
C GLY A 303 -0.88 8.18 13.47
N CYS A 304 -0.67 8.93 12.39
CA CYS A 304 -1.01 8.49 11.04
C CYS A 304 0.08 7.59 10.45
N ARG A 305 -0.30 6.82 9.44
CA ARG A 305 0.61 5.96 8.66
C ARG A 305 0.34 6.13 7.17
N SER A 306 1.32 5.74 6.36
CA SER A 306 1.23 5.56 4.91
C SER A 306 1.71 4.15 4.57
N LEU A 307 1.53 3.71 3.33
CA LEU A 307 2.09 2.41 2.92
C LEU A 307 3.61 2.37 3.13
N PHE A 308 4.30 3.45 2.76
CA PHE A 308 5.75 3.56 2.95
C PHE A 308 6.14 3.46 4.43
N SER A 309 5.47 4.19 5.34
CA SER A 309 5.83 4.13 6.77
C SER A 309 5.45 2.81 7.44
N VAL A 310 4.47 2.07 6.91
CA VAL A 310 4.22 0.68 7.32
C VAL A 310 5.40 -0.21 6.93
N ILE A 311 5.89 -0.10 5.69
CA ILE A 311 7.03 -0.90 5.21
C ILE A 311 8.30 -0.56 5.98
N VAL A 312 8.59 0.72 6.24
CA VAL A 312 9.74 1.16 7.06
C VAL A 312 9.71 0.49 8.43
N ARG A 313 8.55 0.43 9.09
CA ARG A 313 8.41 -0.22 10.40
C ARG A 313 8.67 -1.72 10.34
N VAL A 314 8.17 -2.39 9.29
CA VAL A 314 8.44 -3.82 9.04
C VAL A 314 9.94 -4.06 8.85
N VAL A 315 10.61 -3.21 8.07
CA VAL A 315 12.07 -3.30 7.86
C VAL A 315 12.83 -3.08 9.18
N GLY A 316 12.41 -2.11 9.99
CA GLY A 316 13.01 -1.89 11.32
C GLY A 316 12.93 -3.13 12.21
N ASP A 317 11.77 -3.80 12.25
CA ASP A 317 11.60 -5.07 12.97
C ASP A 317 12.46 -6.19 12.35
N LEU A 318 12.49 -6.30 11.02
CA LEU A 318 13.35 -7.26 10.30
C LEU A 318 14.81 -7.11 10.70
N MET A 319 15.35 -5.89 10.74
CA MET A 319 16.75 -5.62 11.09
C MET A 319 17.11 -6.16 12.48
N VAL A 320 16.20 -6.05 13.46
CA VAL A 320 16.40 -6.60 14.81
C VAL A 320 16.36 -8.13 14.80
N ARG A 321 15.46 -8.73 14.01
CA ARG A 321 15.29 -10.18 13.95
C ARG A 321 16.43 -10.88 13.21
N ILE A 322 16.97 -10.29 12.14
CA ILE A 322 18.10 -10.85 11.36
C ILE A 322 19.29 -11.15 12.27
N GLN A 323 19.61 -10.26 13.22
CA GLN A 323 20.74 -10.43 14.15
C GLN A 323 20.62 -11.68 15.04
N ARG A 324 19.42 -12.25 15.17
CA ARG A 324 19.16 -13.44 16.00
C ARG A 324 19.13 -14.73 15.18
N ILE A 325 19.23 -14.65 13.86
CA ILE A 325 19.14 -15.81 12.95
C ILE A 325 20.53 -16.12 12.40
N PRO A 326 21.18 -17.21 12.84
CA PRO A 326 22.46 -17.62 12.26
C PRO A 326 22.28 -18.06 10.81
N ASP A 327 23.28 -17.76 9.99
CA ASP A 327 23.32 -18.07 8.56
C ASP A 327 22.10 -17.53 7.79
N PHE A 328 21.62 -16.34 8.16
CA PHE A 328 20.41 -15.74 7.59
C PHE A 328 20.45 -15.66 6.05
N THR A 329 21.48 -15.03 5.46
CA THR A 329 21.55 -14.83 4.01
C THR A 329 21.62 -16.16 3.23
N PRO A 330 22.45 -17.15 3.60
CA PRO A 330 22.40 -18.48 2.98
C PRO A 330 21.03 -19.15 3.07
N LYS A 331 20.35 -19.07 4.23
CA LYS A 331 19.00 -19.61 4.41
C LYS A 331 17.98 -18.92 3.51
N LEU A 332 18.01 -17.58 3.45
CA LEU A 332 17.14 -16.78 2.59
C LEU A 332 17.29 -17.16 1.12
N LEU A 333 18.54 -17.29 0.65
CA LEU A 333 18.84 -17.73 -0.72
C LEU A 333 18.30 -19.13 -1.02
N LEU A 334 18.46 -20.07 -0.08
CA LEU A 334 17.92 -21.42 -0.23
C LEU A 334 16.39 -21.41 -0.33
N VAL A 335 15.71 -20.67 0.55
CA VAL A 335 14.24 -20.55 0.53
C VAL A 335 13.77 -19.94 -0.79
N ARG A 336 14.41 -18.87 -1.28
CA ARG A 336 14.09 -18.29 -2.60
C ARG A 336 14.23 -19.31 -3.72
N LYS A 337 15.32 -20.07 -3.76
CA LYS A 337 15.52 -21.11 -4.79
C LYS A 337 14.44 -22.19 -4.74
N ARG A 338 14.00 -22.59 -3.55
CA ARG A 338 12.88 -23.53 -3.37
C ARG A 338 11.56 -22.96 -3.89
N LEU A 339 11.24 -21.70 -3.55
CA LEU A 339 10.03 -21.02 -4.04
C LEU A 339 10.00 -20.89 -5.58
N LEU A 340 11.17 -20.75 -6.20
CA LEU A 340 11.32 -20.71 -7.66
C LEU A 340 11.36 -22.10 -8.31
N GLY A 341 11.29 -23.19 -7.53
CA GLY A 341 11.40 -24.56 -8.04
C GLY A 341 12.79 -24.94 -8.55
N LEU A 342 13.82 -24.17 -8.22
CA LEU A 342 15.21 -24.42 -8.63
C LEU A 342 15.92 -25.44 -7.74
N GLU A 343 15.45 -25.59 -6.49
CA GLU A 343 15.94 -26.56 -5.52
C GLU A 343 14.75 -27.39 -5.02
N PRO A 344 14.92 -28.71 -4.82
CA PRO A 344 13.84 -29.55 -4.30
C PRO A 344 13.50 -29.18 -2.85
N GLU A 345 12.31 -29.59 -2.40
CA GLU A 345 11.97 -29.59 -0.98
C GLU A 345 13.00 -30.44 -0.23
N GLY A 346 13.80 -29.76 0.60
CA GLY A 346 14.87 -30.38 1.38
C GLY A 346 14.52 -30.38 2.88
N PRO A 347 15.54 -30.48 3.77
CA PRO A 347 15.30 -30.41 5.20
C PRO A 347 14.60 -29.10 5.59
N ILE A 348 13.83 -29.16 6.67
CA ILE A 348 13.12 -28.03 7.27
C ILE A 348 14.14 -26.95 7.58
N VAL A 349 13.88 -25.74 7.09
CA VAL A 349 14.68 -24.55 7.42
C VAL A 349 13.99 -23.87 8.60
N ASP A 350 14.74 -23.46 9.61
CA ASP A 350 14.16 -22.68 10.71
C ASP A 350 13.73 -21.29 10.20
N HIS A 351 12.68 -20.73 10.80
CA HIS A 351 12.15 -19.41 10.46
C HIS A 351 11.62 -19.26 9.02
N MET A 352 11.10 -20.34 8.41
CA MET A 352 10.53 -20.32 7.03
C MET A 352 9.58 -19.14 6.78
N THR A 353 8.58 -18.94 7.63
CA THR A 353 7.58 -17.87 7.46
C THR A 353 8.22 -16.48 7.36
N LEU A 354 9.23 -16.21 8.20
CA LEU A 354 9.97 -14.95 8.16
C LEU A 354 10.77 -14.83 6.86
N LEU A 355 11.50 -15.87 6.46
CA LEU A 355 12.33 -15.87 5.25
C LEU A 355 11.48 -15.67 3.99
N GLU A 356 10.32 -16.34 3.91
CA GLU A 356 9.33 -16.16 2.86
C GLU A 356 8.78 -14.72 2.86
N GLY A 357 8.44 -14.19 4.03
CA GLY A 357 7.98 -12.81 4.19
C GLY A 357 9.02 -11.78 3.72
N VAL A 358 10.30 -11.99 4.01
CA VAL A 358 11.41 -11.13 3.54
C VAL A 358 11.52 -11.16 2.02
N ILE A 359 11.39 -12.34 1.41
CA ILE A 359 11.40 -12.47 -0.06
C ILE A 359 10.25 -11.68 -0.66
N VAL A 360 9.02 -11.85 -0.16
CA VAL A 360 7.85 -11.11 -0.68
C VAL A 360 8.01 -9.60 -0.46
N LEU A 361 8.57 -9.18 0.68
CA LEU A 361 8.86 -7.77 0.97
C LEU A 361 9.83 -7.17 -0.04
N GLU A 362 10.93 -7.86 -0.37
CA GLU A 362 11.91 -7.44 -1.38
C GLU A 362 11.25 -7.32 -2.77
N GLU A 363 10.47 -8.32 -3.19
CA GLU A 363 9.79 -8.29 -4.49
C GLU A 363 8.73 -7.16 -4.56
N PHE A 364 7.99 -6.94 -3.48
CA PHE A 364 6.97 -5.89 -3.42
C PHE A 364 7.59 -4.48 -3.46
N CYS A 365 8.73 -4.25 -2.79
CA CYS A 365 9.43 -2.97 -2.89
C CYS A 365 9.88 -2.67 -4.33
N LYS A 366 10.36 -3.68 -5.08
CA LYS A 366 10.66 -3.54 -6.51
C LYS A 366 9.41 -3.22 -7.33
N GLU A 367 8.29 -3.88 -7.05
CA GLU A 367 7.03 -3.60 -7.75
C GLU A 367 6.54 -2.16 -7.51
N LEU A 368 6.52 -1.69 -6.26
CA LEU A 368 6.13 -0.31 -5.92
C LEU A 368 7.06 0.72 -6.58
N ALA A 369 8.37 0.48 -6.56
CA ALA A 369 9.34 1.34 -7.24
C ALA A 369 9.04 1.45 -8.74
N ALA A 370 8.75 0.33 -9.39
CA ALA A 370 8.41 0.29 -10.81
C ALA A 370 7.10 1.04 -11.11
N ILE A 371 6.06 0.85 -10.28
CA ILE A 371 4.79 1.58 -10.40
C ILE A 371 5.02 3.08 -10.26
N ALA A 372 5.77 3.51 -9.24
CA ALA A 372 6.08 4.92 -9.00
C ALA A 372 6.82 5.55 -10.20
N PHE A 373 7.83 4.85 -10.73
CA PHE A 373 8.57 5.27 -11.91
C PHE A 373 7.68 5.47 -13.13
N VAL A 374 6.83 4.48 -13.44
CA VAL A 374 5.94 4.51 -14.61
C VAL A 374 4.90 5.63 -14.51
N LYS A 375 4.31 5.82 -13.32
CA LYS A 375 3.32 6.87 -13.08
C LYS A 375 3.92 8.25 -13.31
N TYR A 376 5.10 8.51 -12.76
CA TYR A 376 5.78 9.78 -12.88
C TYR A 376 6.07 10.16 -14.34
N HIS A 377 6.55 9.21 -15.14
CA HIS A 377 6.85 9.47 -16.56
C HIS A 377 5.59 9.62 -17.42
N SER A 378 4.47 9.03 -17.00
CA SER A 378 3.20 9.15 -17.72
C SER A 378 2.50 10.48 -17.43
N SER A 379 2.65 11.05 -16.22
CA SER A 379 2.14 12.39 -15.88
C SER A 379 3.00 13.52 -16.44
N SER A 380 4.27 13.24 -16.73
CA SER A 380 5.23 14.20 -17.30
C SER A 380 5.27 14.22 -18.84
N ALA A 381 4.53 13.32 -19.49
CA ALA A 381 4.41 13.30 -20.95
C ALA A 381 3.43 14.41 -21.40
N PRO A 382 3.82 15.28 -22.35
CA PRO A 382 3.05 16.45 -22.76
C PRO A 382 1.74 16.14 -23.49
#